data_AF-A0A226HZ90-F1
#
_entry.id   AF-A0A226HZ90-F1
#
_cell.length_a   1.000
_cell.length_b   1.000
_cell.length_c   1.000
_cell.angle_alpha   90.00
_cell.angle_beta   90.00
_cell.angle_gamma   90.00
#
_symmetry.space_group_name_H-M   'P 1'
#
loop_
_entity.id
_entity.type
_entity.pdbx_description
1 polymer ?
#
loop_
_entity_poly.entity_id
_entity_poly.type
_entity_poly.pdbx_seq_one_letter_code
_entity_poly.pdbx_strand_id
1 'polypeptide(L)'
;MNIGIITYRKYEERILLNWNFNLLELFNIILNDKDFLHFEIFDKNNSLLLSTHYPHVEQKGVYIKVVKIEKEKEITGITYDAFRTPSTIRRIKVRWNVNGAKFRIKKRALEYVYWQNRRAGLKIESFVDRR
;
A
#
# COMPACT_ATOMS: atom_id res chain seq x y z
N MET A 1 -23.92 1.69 -11.35
CA MET A 1 -22.95 0.89 -10.59
C MET A 1 -21.62 1.08 -11.26
N ASN A 2 -20.62 1.46 -10.48
CA ASN A 2 -19.24 1.57 -10.95
C ASN A 2 -18.63 0.18 -11.01
N ILE A 3 -17.60 0.02 -11.85
CA ILE A 3 -16.89 -1.25 -12.00
C ILE A 3 -15.46 -1.05 -11.50
N GLY A 4 -15.02 -1.93 -10.61
CA GLY A 4 -13.62 -2.06 -10.23
C GLY A 4 -12.92 -3.04 -11.16
N ILE A 5 -11.70 -2.74 -11.57
CA ILE A 5 -10.84 -3.66 -12.31
C ILE A 5 -9.57 -3.86 -11.51
N ILE A 6 -9.29 -5.11 -11.12
CA ILE A 6 -7.99 -5.50 -10.58
C ILE A 6 -7.17 -6.08 -11.73
N THR A 7 -6.05 -5.45 -12.02
CA THR A 7 -5.12 -5.90 -13.06
C THR A 7 -3.99 -6.68 -12.42
N TYR A 8 -3.84 -7.93 -12.84
CA TYR A 8 -2.72 -8.79 -12.51
C TYR A 8 -1.78 -8.92 -13.72
N ARG A 9 -0.59 -9.50 -13.53
CA ARG A 9 0.39 -9.71 -14.61
C ARG A 9 -0.13 -10.50 -15.81
N LYS A 10 -1.10 -11.40 -15.59
CA LYS A 10 -1.55 -12.36 -16.61
C LYS A 10 -3.02 -12.19 -17.01
N TYR A 11 -3.82 -11.52 -16.18
CA TYR A 11 -5.25 -11.38 -16.39
C TYR A 11 -5.80 -10.17 -15.63
N GLU A 12 -7.03 -9.82 -15.96
CA GLU A 12 -7.80 -8.77 -15.28
C GLU A 12 -9.05 -9.38 -14.65
N GLU A 13 -9.43 -8.87 -13.49
CA GLU A 13 -10.62 -9.27 -12.77
C GLU A 13 -11.56 -8.09 -12.61
N ARG A 14 -12.80 -8.26 -13.08
CA ARG A 14 -13.85 -7.23 -12.99
C ARG A 14 -14.70 -7.48 -11.76
N ILE A 15 -14.85 -6.45 -10.93
CA ILE A 15 -15.55 -6.51 -9.66
C ILE A 15 -16.65 -5.46 -9.65
N LEU A 16 -17.83 -5.86 -9.19
CA LEU A 16 -18.93 -4.93 -8.98
C LEU A 16 -18.72 -4.18 -7.66
N LEU A 17 -18.73 -2.85 -7.72
CA LEU A 17 -18.62 -2.00 -6.53
C LEU A 17 -20.00 -1.77 -5.90
N ASN A 18 -20.53 -2.80 -5.25
CA ASN A 18 -21.79 -2.76 -4.52
C ASN A 18 -21.59 -3.07 -3.01
N TRP A 19 -22.67 -3.24 -2.26
CA TRP A 19 -22.64 -3.51 -0.82
C TRP A 19 -21.83 -4.77 -0.41
N ASN A 20 -21.60 -5.73 -1.31
CA ASN A 20 -20.77 -6.91 -1.06
C ASN A 20 -19.26 -6.65 -1.22
N PHE A 21 -18.87 -5.45 -1.67
CA PHE A 21 -17.48 -5.15 -1.94
C PHE A 21 -16.62 -5.16 -0.66
N ASN A 22 -15.65 -6.07 -0.61
CA ASN A 22 -14.76 -6.24 0.53
C ASN A 22 -13.48 -5.41 0.39
N LEU A 23 -13.47 -4.23 1.02
CA LEU A 23 -12.31 -3.33 1.00
C LEU A 23 -11.07 -3.93 1.67
N LEU A 24 -11.24 -4.74 2.72
CA LEU A 24 -10.11 -5.36 3.43
C LEU A 24 -9.40 -6.38 2.55
N GLU A 25 -10.16 -7.15 1.78
CA GLU A 25 -9.63 -8.11 0.83
C GLU A 25 -8.90 -7.42 -0.32
N LEU A 26 -9.46 -6.33 -0.88
CA LEU A 26 -8.75 -5.52 -1.87
C LEU A 26 -7.41 -5.02 -1.31
N PHE A 27 -7.37 -4.50 -0.08
CA PHE A 27 -6.12 -4.03 0.52
C PHE A 27 -5.11 -5.15 0.74
N ASN A 28 -5.58 -6.35 1.07
CA ASN A 28 -4.72 -7.51 1.19
C ASN A 28 -4.08 -7.87 -0.16
N ILE A 29 -4.86 -7.86 -1.25
CA ILE A 29 -4.36 -8.08 -2.62
C ILE A 29 -3.32 -7.02 -2.98
N ILE A 30 -3.65 -5.73 -2.84
CA ILE A 30 -2.75 -4.61 -3.20
C ILE A 30 -1.40 -4.70 -2.45
N LEU A 31 -1.41 -5.12 -1.18
CA LEU A 31 -0.21 -5.10 -0.34
C LEU A 31 0.64 -6.36 -0.43
N ASN A 32 0.01 -7.52 -0.65
CA ASN A 32 0.63 -8.82 -0.45
C ASN A 32 0.69 -9.71 -1.70
N ASP A 33 -0.15 -9.45 -2.71
CA ASP A 33 -0.10 -10.20 -3.96
C ASP A 33 1.08 -9.72 -4.83
N LYS A 34 1.86 -10.68 -5.34
CA LYS A 34 3.05 -10.41 -6.17
C LYS A 34 2.71 -10.16 -7.63
N ASP A 35 1.57 -10.66 -8.08
CA ASP A 35 1.13 -10.55 -9.46
C ASP A 35 0.18 -9.37 -9.65
N PHE A 36 -0.27 -8.72 -8.56
CA PHE A 36 -0.99 -7.46 -8.61
C PHE A 36 -0.16 -6.35 -9.28
N LEU A 37 -0.79 -5.62 -10.19
CA LEU A 37 -0.20 -4.46 -10.86
C LEU A 37 -0.88 -3.15 -10.46
N HIS A 38 -2.19 -3.07 -10.63
CA HIS A 38 -2.98 -1.89 -10.27
C HIS A 38 -4.46 -2.22 -10.11
N PHE A 39 -5.17 -1.29 -9.47
CA PHE A 39 -6.61 -1.31 -9.29
C PHE A 39 -7.20 -0.01 -9.79
N GLU A 40 -8.28 -0.11 -10.55
CA GLU A 40 -8.97 1.01 -11.18
C GLU A 40 -10.46 0.95 -10.98
N ILE A 41 -11.10 2.11 -10.95
CA ILE A 41 -12.55 2.25 -10.87
C ILE A 41 -13.02 3.06 -12.07
N PHE A 42 -14.02 2.53 -12.76
CA PHE A 42 -14.65 3.17 -13.91
C PHE A 42 -16.12 3.46 -13.65
N ASP A 43 -16.59 4.57 -14.22
CA ASP A 43 -18.02 4.88 -14.26
C ASP A 43 -18.76 4.05 -15.34
N LYS A 44 -20.07 4.25 -15.43
CA LYS A 44 -20.92 3.56 -16.44
C LYS A 44 -20.54 3.88 -17.88
N ASN A 45 -19.88 5.02 -18.12
CA ASN A 45 -19.46 5.50 -19.43
C ASN A 45 -18.01 5.10 -19.73
N ASN A 46 -17.42 4.21 -18.92
CA ASN A 46 -16.03 3.77 -19.02
C ASN A 46 -15.00 4.89 -18.79
N SER A 47 -15.37 5.93 -18.05
CA SER A 47 -14.48 7.00 -17.61
C SER A 47 -13.76 6.59 -16.33
N LEU A 48 -12.44 6.79 -16.29
CA LEU A 48 -11.61 6.48 -15.12
C LEU A 48 -11.93 7.45 -13.97
N LEU A 49 -12.37 6.89 -12.84
CA LEU A 49 -12.69 7.65 -11.62
C LEU A 49 -11.54 7.60 -10.60
N LEU A 50 -10.88 6.45 -10.46
CA LEU A 50 -9.82 6.24 -9.47
C LEU A 50 -8.82 5.20 -9.97
N SER A 51 -7.53 5.41 -9.70
CA SER A 51 -6.47 4.45 -10.00
C SER A 51 -5.43 4.39 -8.89
N THR A 52 -4.89 3.19 -8.65
CA THR A 52 -3.67 3.02 -7.84
C THR A 52 -2.38 3.23 -8.65
N HIS A 53 -2.48 3.46 -9.96
CA HIS A 53 -1.35 3.66 -10.87
C HIS A 53 -1.29 5.09 -11.38
N TYR A 54 -0.24 5.83 -10.99
CA TYR A 54 -0.12 7.27 -11.26
C TYR A 54 -0.14 7.64 -12.76
N PRO A 55 0.56 6.94 -13.67
CA PRO A 55 0.55 7.26 -15.11
C PRO A 55 -0.84 7.27 -15.77
N HIS A 56 -1.80 6.47 -15.29
CA HIS A 56 -3.15 6.44 -15.85
C HIS A 56 -4.01 7.63 -15.40
N VAL A 57 -3.57 8.37 -14.36
CA VAL A 57 -4.35 9.44 -13.72
C VAL A 57 -4.25 10.77 -14.49
N GLU A 58 -3.27 10.94 -15.39
CA GLU A 58 -3.13 12.14 -16.23
C GLU A 58 -4.37 12.43 -17.09
N GLN A 59 -5.30 11.48 -17.21
CA GLN A 59 -6.50 11.56 -18.05
C GLN A 59 -7.83 11.84 -17.32
N LYS A 60 -7.86 12.15 -15.99
CA LYS A 60 -8.99 12.68 -15.16
C LYS A 60 -9.38 11.88 -13.88
N GLY A 61 -8.62 10.87 -13.49
CA GLY A 61 -8.94 10.05 -12.29
C GLY A 61 -8.43 10.62 -10.95
N VAL A 62 -8.81 9.99 -9.84
CA VAL A 62 -8.19 10.22 -8.51
C VAL A 62 -7.10 9.19 -8.26
N TYR A 63 -5.87 9.65 -8.01
CA TYR A 63 -4.80 8.77 -7.56
C TYR A 63 -5.00 8.39 -6.08
N ILE A 64 -4.87 7.10 -5.79
CA ILE A 64 -4.73 6.60 -4.42
C ILE A 64 -3.48 5.74 -4.27
N LYS A 65 -2.93 5.71 -3.06
CA LYS A 65 -1.80 4.86 -2.71
C LYS A 65 -2.12 4.13 -1.42
N VAL A 66 -2.07 2.80 -1.46
CA VAL A 66 -2.06 1.97 -0.26
C VAL A 66 -0.61 1.78 0.16
N VAL A 67 -0.33 1.99 1.44
CA VAL A 67 1.04 2.01 1.96
C VAL A 67 1.26 0.85 2.94
N LYS A 68 2.49 0.34 2.95
CA LYS A 68 2.98 -0.63 3.94
C LYS A 68 4.18 -0.07 4.67
N ILE A 69 4.45 -0.65 5.84
CA ILE A 69 5.62 -0.34 6.64
C ILE A 69 6.81 -1.19 6.18
N GLU A 70 7.95 -0.54 5.99
CA GLU A 70 9.20 -1.18 5.63
C GLU A 70 10.24 -0.97 6.74
N LYS A 71 10.98 -2.03 7.07
CA LYS A 71 12.00 -1.98 8.12
C LYS A 71 13.36 -1.73 7.46
N GLU A 72 13.90 -0.54 7.66
CA GLU A 72 15.26 -0.19 7.27
C GLU A 72 16.23 -0.50 8.43
N LYS A 73 17.28 -1.27 8.13
CA LYS A 73 18.38 -1.53 9.06
C LYS A 73 19.65 -0.92 8.48
N GLU A 74 20.30 -0.09 9.26
CA GLU A 74 21.55 0.57 8.91
C GLU A 74 22.62 0.12 9.90
N ILE A 75 23.75 -0.40 9.42
CA ILE A 75 24.91 -0.69 10.28
C ILE A 75 25.63 0.63 10.50
N THR A 76 25.57 1.16 11.71
CA THR A 76 26.18 2.45 12.06
C THR A 76 27.58 2.32 12.63
N GLY A 77 28.03 1.09 12.87
CA GLY A 77 29.37 0.82 13.38
C GLY A 77 29.55 -0.64 13.74
N ILE A 78 30.80 -1.00 13.95
CA ILE A 78 31.22 -2.34 14.34
C ILE A 78 32.17 -2.17 15.52
N THR A 79 31.94 -2.93 16.58
CA THR A 79 32.84 -3.00 17.73
C THR A 79 33.48 -4.38 17.75
N TYR A 80 34.81 -4.42 17.87
CA TYR A 80 35.58 -5.66 17.95
C TYR A 80 35.99 -5.93 19.41
N ASP A 81 35.84 -7.17 19.83
CA ASP A 81 36.25 -7.68 21.14
C ASP A 81 36.84 -9.09 20.96
N ALA A 82 38.16 -9.18 21.11
CA ALA A 82 38.91 -10.43 20.90
C ALA A 82 38.58 -11.52 21.93
N PHE A 83 37.98 -11.16 23.07
CA PHE A 83 37.71 -12.09 24.18
C PHE A 83 36.28 -12.64 24.17
N ARG A 84 35.50 -12.37 23.10
CA ARG A 84 34.10 -12.76 22.96
C ARG A 84 33.85 -13.56 21.67
N THR A 85 32.82 -14.40 21.64
CA THR A 85 32.34 -15.08 20.43
C THR A 85 30.85 -14.79 20.18
N PRO A 86 30.44 -14.24 19.01
CA PRO A 86 31.32 -13.70 17.97
C PRO A 86 32.06 -12.47 18.49
N SER A 87 33.31 -12.31 18.05
CA SER A 87 34.22 -11.21 18.42
C SER A 87 33.82 -9.86 17.81
N THR A 88 32.74 -9.84 17.02
CA THR A 88 32.28 -8.66 16.30
C THR A 88 30.84 -8.34 16.68
N ILE A 89 30.62 -7.14 17.24
CA ILE A 89 29.29 -6.63 17.58
C ILE A 89 28.92 -5.53 16.59
N ARG A 90 27.88 -5.76 15.79
CA ARG A 90 27.33 -4.75 14.88
C ARG A 90 26.40 -3.81 15.64
N ARG A 91 26.66 -2.51 15.57
CA ARG A 91 25.72 -1.47 16.00
C ARG A 91 24.74 -1.22 14.87
N ILE A 92 23.47 -1.54 15.10
CA ILE A 92 22.40 -1.46 14.10
C ILE A 92 21.43 -0.37 14.50
N LYS A 93 21.22 0.60 13.62
CA LYS A 93 20.14 1.57 13.71
C LYS A 93 18.96 1.06 12.91
N VAL A 94 17.80 1.02 13.56
CA VAL A 94 16.54 0.61 12.92
C VAL A 94 15.71 1.85 12.65
N ARG A 95 15.23 2.00 11.41
CA ARG A 95 14.21 2.97 11.04
C ARG A 95 13.04 2.25 10.37
N TRP A 96 11.87 2.85 10.46
CA TRP A 96 10.66 2.37 9.80
C TRP A 96 10.31 3.38 8.71
N ASN A 97 10.26 2.93 7.47
CA ASN A 97 9.90 3.75 6.33
C ASN A 97 8.45 3.46 5.93
N VAL A 98 7.68 4.51 5.67
CA VAL A 98 6.34 4.42 5.09
C VAL A 98 6.24 5.49 4.02
N ASN A 99 6.27 5.09 2.74
CA ASN A 99 6.08 6.00 1.62
C ASN A 99 7.00 7.24 1.65
N GLY A 100 8.28 7.06 2.01
CA GLY A 100 9.27 8.13 2.13
C GLY A 100 9.35 8.79 3.51
N ALA A 101 8.33 8.64 4.35
CA ALA A 101 8.36 9.11 5.74
C ALA A 101 9.15 8.13 6.63
N LYS A 102 10.13 8.65 7.37
CA LYS A 102 11.01 7.85 8.24
C LYS A 102 10.65 8.03 9.72
N PHE A 103 10.42 6.93 10.41
CA PHE A 103 10.06 6.88 11.82
C PHE A 103 11.11 6.11 12.63
N ARG A 104 11.39 6.59 13.84
CA ARG A 104 12.25 5.87 14.79
C ARG A 104 11.50 4.75 15.53
N ILE A 105 10.19 4.93 15.73
CA ILE A 105 9.35 4.04 16.54
C ILE A 105 8.34 3.32 15.64
N LYS A 106 8.24 2.00 15.79
CA LYS A 106 7.32 1.15 15.00
C LYS A 106 5.86 1.59 15.16
N LYS A 107 5.43 1.87 16.40
CA LYS A 107 4.05 2.28 16.72
C LYS A 107 3.61 3.50 15.90
N ARG A 108 4.43 4.56 15.85
CA ARG A 108 4.12 5.78 15.07
C ARG A 108 4.03 5.50 13.57
N ALA A 109 4.88 4.63 13.05
CA ALA A 109 4.82 4.22 11.65
C ALA A 109 3.52 3.44 11.35
N LEU A 110 3.09 2.55 12.24
CA LEU A 110 1.83 1.82 12.10
C LEU A 110 0.61 2.75 12.17
N GLU A 111 0.59 3.70 13.10
CA GLU A 111 -0.47 4.72 13.18
C GLU A 111 -0.54 5.53 11.88
N TYR A 112 0.61 5.90 11.32
CA TYR A 112 0.67 6.60 10.04
C TYR A 112 0.12 5.75 8.89
N VAL A 113 0.52 4.47 8.78
CA VAL A 113 -0.03 3.52 7.79
C VAL A 113 -1.55 3.43 7.90
N TYR A 114 -2.06 3.26 9.12
CA TYR A 114 -3.50 3.19 9.37
C TYR A 114 -4.24 4.41 8.82
N TRP A 115 -3.77 5.61 9.12
CA TRP A 115 -4.42 6.84 8.63
C TRP A 115 -4.34 7.01 7.12
N GLN A 116 -3.21 6.66 6.49
CA GLN A 116 -3.08 6.71 5.03
C GLN A 116 -4.03 5.72 4.34
N ASN A 117 -4.04 4.47 4.78
CA ASN A 117 -4.89 3.43 4.20
C ASN A 117 -6.38 3.70 4.49
N ARG A 118 -6.72 4.24 5.66
CA ARG A 118 -8.09 4.68 5.97
C ARG A 118 -8.57 5.77 5.01
N ARG A 119 -7.72 6.76 4.70
CA ARG A 119 -8.05 7.81 3.71
C ARG A 119 -8.24 7.25 2.31
N ALA A 120 -7.39 6.31 1.89
CA ALA A 120 -7.56 5.62 0.61
C ALA A 120 -8.87 4.81 0.58
N GLY A 121 -9.19 4.14 1.70
CA GLY A 121 -10.42 3.37 1.86
C GLY A 121 -11.67 4.23 1.72
N LEU A 122 -11.74 5.36 2.43
CA LEU A 122 -12.86 6.30 2.34
C LEU A 122 -13.07 6.82 0.90
N LYS A 123 -11.98 7.03 0.14
CA LYS A 123 -12.09 7.41 -1.29
C LYS A 123 -12.71 6.29 -2.12
N ILE A 124 -12.27 5.05 -1.96
CA ILE A 124 -12.85 3.90 -2.67
C ILE A 124 -14.33 3.73 -2.28
N GLU A 125 -14.64 3.80 -0.99
CA GLU A 125 -16.01 3.65 -0.48
C GLU A 125 -16.98 4.69 -1.05
N SER A 126 -16.51 5.91 -1.36
CA SER A 126 -17.34 6.93 -2.01
C SER A 126 -17.85 6.54 -3.40
N PHE A 127 -17.22 5.53 -4.02
CA PHE A 127 -17.63 4.98 -5.32
C PHE A 127 -18.41 3.67 -5.22
N VAL A 128 -18.58 3.11 -4.01
CA VAL A 128 -19.31 1.86 -3.78
C VAL A 128 -20.81 2.15 -3.64
N ASP A 129 -21.63 1.43 -4.39
CA ASP A 129 -23.09 1.54 -4.31
C ASP A 129 -23.61 0.78 -3.07
N ARG A 130 -24.01 1.52 -2.04
CA ARG A 130 -24.51 1.00 -0.75
C ARG A 130 -26.05 1.02 -0.64
N ARG A 131 -26.77 1.12 -1.76
CA ARG A 131 -28.23 1.05 -1.78
C ARG A 131 -28.78 -0.25 -1.18
#